data_AF-A0A7V8F7B9-F1
#
_entry.id   AF-A0A7V8F7B9-F1
#
_cell.length_a   1.000
_cell.length_b   1.000
_cell.length_c   1.000
_cell.angle_alpha   90.00
_cell.angle_beta   90.00
_cell.angle_gamma   90.00
#
_symmetry.space_group_name_H-M   'P 1'
#
loop_
_entity.id
_entity.type
_entity.pdbx_description
1 polymer ?
#
loop_
_entity_poly.entity_id
_entity_poly.type
_entity_poly.pdbx_seq_one_letter_code
_entity_poly.pdbx_strand_id
1 'polypeptide(L)'
;MPLRTLAFLALLPFASVATDAPQGTLDGHAAPNTQVVVIADGGAMVGVMSDDHGHFIVKDLAPGQYDVATKGDERHARGAPIIAGRTTTIDLTSP
;
A
#
# COMPACT_ATOMS: atom_id res chain seq x y z
N MET A 1 -26.34 17.34 -41.80
CA MET A 1 -26.06 17.68 -40.39
C MET A 1 -26.05 16.39 -39.57
N PRO A 2 -25.22 16.29 -38.52
CA PRO A 2 -24.17 15.27 -38.43
C PRO A 2 -24.42 14.22 -37.34
N LEU A 3 -23.79 13.06 -37.43
CA LEU A 3 -23.13 12.53 -36.24
C LEU A 3 -21.89 11.72 -36.61
N ARG A 4 -20.73 12.30 -36.31
CA ARG A 4 -19.43 11.65 -36.37
C ARG A 4 -19.43 10.60 -35.26
N THR A 5 -19.29 9.33 -35.60
CA THR A 5 -19.08 8.25 -34.65
C THR A 5 -17.83 8.57 -33.83
N LEU A 6 -18.01 9.01 -32.58
CA LEU A 6 -16.91 9.00 -31.62
C LEU A 6 -16.58 7.54 -31.35
N ALA A 7 -15.41 7.11 -31.80
CA ALA A 7 -14.79 5.90 -31.29
C ALA A 7 -14.56 6.13 -29.78
N PHE A 8 -15.36 5.46 -28.96
CA PHE A 8 -15.16 5.43 -27.52
C PHE A 8 -13.91 4.58 -27.30
N LEU A 9 -12.76 5.23 -27.13
CA LEU A 9 -11.55 4.59 -26.64
C LEU A 9 -11.90 4.05 -25.25
N ALA A 10 -12.15 2.75 -25.17
CA ALA A 10 -12.32 2.07 -23.89
C ALA A 10 -11.01 2.24 -23.11
N LEU A 11 -10.99 3.20 -22.19
CA LEU A 11 -10.08 3.17 -21.07
C LEU A 11 -10.40 1.87 -20.34
N LEU A 12 -9.54 0.86 -20.48
CA LEU A 12 -9.62 -0.32 -19.65
C LEU A 12 -9.66 0.19 -18.21
N PRO A 13 -10.74 -0.02 -17.43
CA PRO A 13 -10.57 0.07 -16.00
C PRO A 13 -9.45 -0.93 -15.72
N PHE A 14 -8.43 -0.54 -14.97
CA PHE A 14 -7.71 -1.55 -14.20
C PHE A 14 -8.78 -2.15 -13.30
N ALA A 15 -9.46 -3.20 -13.80
CA ALA A 15 -10.13 -4.13 -12.95
C ALA A 15 -8.98 -4.67 -12.11
N SER A 16 -8.77 -4.07 -10.93
CA SER A 16 -8.43 -4.88 -9.79
C SER A 16 -9.54 -5.91 -9.76
N VAL A 17 -9.27 -7.06 -10.37
CA VAL A 17 -9.94 -8.27 -9.95
C VAL A 17 -9.59 -8.32 -8.46
N ALA A 18 -10.52 -7.85 -7.63
CA ALA A 18 -10.60 -8.28 -6.26
C ALA A 18 -10.90 -9.77 -6.38
N THR A 19 -9.87 -10.56 -6.65
CA THR A 19 -9.94 -11.97 -6.32
C THR A 19 -10.27 -11.95 -4.83
N ASP A 20 -11.19 -12.80 -4.41
CA ASP A 20 -11.44 -13.12 -2.99
C ASP A 20 -10.18 -13.74 -2.32
N ALA A 21 -8.98 -13.46 -2.85
CA ALA A 21 -7.71 -13.81 -2.25
C ALA A 21 -7.67 -13.13 -0.89
N PRO A 22 -7.52 -13.91 0.19
CA PRO A 22 -7.55 -13.36 1.52
C PRO A 22 -6.42 -12.32 1.65
N GLN A 23 -6.80 -11.09 2.00
CA GLN A 23 -5.87 -9.97 2.14
C GLN A 23 -5.27 -9.96 3.54
N GLY A 24 -4.07 -9.41 3.68
CA GLY A 24 -3.42 -9.17 4.96
C GLY A 24 -3.59 -7.72 5.42
N THR A 25 -3.20 -7.47 6.67
CA THR A 25 -3.14 -6.14 7.26
C THR A 25 -1.71 -5.85 7.69
N LEU A 26 -1.24 -4.63 7.46
CA LEU A 26 -0.04 -4.08 8.05
C LEU A 26 -0.46 -3.11 9.16
N ASP A 27 0.02 -3.36 10.36
CA ASP A 27 -0.16 -2.49 11.53
C ASP A 27 1.23 -2.02 11.96
N GLY A 28 1.44 -0.75 12.20
CA GLY A 28 2.76 -0.32 12.59
C GLY A 28 2.88 1.04 13.25
N HIS A 29 4.10 1.29 13.69
CA HIS A 29 4.51 2.56 14.25
C HIS A 29 5.57 3.25 13.40
N ALA A 30 5.44 4.55 13.25
CA ALA A 30 6.39 5.46 12.65
C ALA A 30 6.47 6.73 13.50
N ALA A 31 7.28 7.71 13.09
CA ALA A 31 7.20 9.04 13.69
C ALA A 31 5.77 9.61 13.53
N PRO A 32 5.24 10.37 14.50
CA PRO A 32 3.93 11.00 14.38
C PRO A 32 3.79 11.86 13.12
N ASN A 33 2.59 11.92 12.55
CA ASN A 33 2.27 12.79 11.40
C ASN A 33 3.23 12.65 10.21
N THR A 34 3.72 11.43 9.97
CA THR A 34 4.72 11.13 8.94
C THR A 34 4.13 10.23 7.86
N GLN A 35 4.43 10.55 6.60
CA GLN A 35 3.97 9.73 5.49
C GLN A 35 4.80 8.43 5.44
N VAL A 36 4.13 7.29 5.57
CA VAL A 36 4.67 5.95 5.36
C VAL A 36 4.33 5.48 3.95
N VAL A 37 5.31 4.88 3.29
CA VAL A 37 5.20 4.30 1.96
C VAL A 37 5.43 2.81 2.08
N VAL A 38 4.48 2.03 1.57
CA VAL A 38 4.52 0.58 1.51
C VAL A 38 4.67 0.19 0.04
N ILE A 39 5.78 -0.44 -0.31
CA ILE A 39 6.21 -0.75 -1.67
C ILE A 39 6.18 -2.26 -1.84
N ALA A 40 5.34 -2.78 -2.73
CA ALA A 40 5.35 -4.18 -3.11
C ALA A 40 6.52 -4.47 -4.07
N ASP A 41 7.02 -5.71 -4.08
CA ASP A 41 8.07 -6.18 -5.01
C ASP A 41 7.72 -5.91 -6.50
N GLY A 42 6.42 -5.88 -6.83
CA GLY A 42 5.92 -5.51 -8.17
C GLY A 42 5.78 -4.01 -8.46
N GLY A 43 6.26 -3.14 -7.58
CA GLY A 43 6.22 -1.67 -7.75
C GLY A 43 4.89 -1.01 -7.35
N ALA A 44 3.92 -1.76 -6.81
CA ALA A 44 2.71 -1.17 -6.25
C ALA A 44 3.06 -0.39 -4.97
N MET A 45 2.59 0.86 -4.88
CA MET A 45 2.90 1.74 -3.74
C MET A 45 1.61 2.17 -3.06
N VAL A 46 1.58 2.04 -1.73
CA VAL A 46 0.50 2.55 -0.88
C VAL A 46 1.09 3.59 0.07
N GLY A 47 0.52 4.78 0.09
CA GLY A 47 0.89 5.83 1.04
C GLY A 47 -0.14 5.91 2.16
N VAL A 48 0.32 5.89 3.42
CA VAL A 48 -0.51 6.10 4.61
C VAL A 48 0.16 7.14 5.51
N MET A 49 -0.63 7.98 6.18
CA MET A 49 -0.11 8.91 7.18
C MET A 49 -0.22 8.25 8.55
N SER A 50 0.86 8.29 9.35
CA SER A 50 0.76 7.95 10.77
C SER A 50 -0.02 9.03 11.53
N ASP A 51 -0.73 8.61 12.59
CA ASP A 51 -1.48 9.52 13.45
C ASP A 51 -0.57 10.32 14.41
N ASP A 52 -1.18 11.09 15.32
CA ASP A 52 -0.48 11.89 16.32
C ASP A 52 0.32 11.05 17.35
N HIS A 53 0.04 9.76 17.45
CA HIS A 53 0.79 8.80 18.27
C HIS A 53 1.76 7.96 17.44
N GLY A 54 1.88 8.23 16.14
CA GLY A 54 2.75 7.49 15.23
C GLY A 54 2.18 6.16 14.77
N HIS A 55 0.92 5.82 15.07
CA HIS A 55 0.28 4.58 14.60
C HIS A 55 -0.21 4.71 13.17
N PHE A 56 -0.06 3.66 12.37
CA PHE A 56 -0.66 3.56 11.05
C PHE A 56 -1.16 2.13 10.80
N ILE A 57 -2.22 2.03 10.00
CA ILE A 57 -2.77 0.74 9.56
C ILE A 57 -2.99 0.79 8.05
N VAL A 58 -2.53 -0.25 7.35
CA VAL A 58 -2.83 -0.50 5.95
C VAL A 58 -3.56 -1.83 5.84
N LYS A 59 -4.83 -1.78 5.44
CA LYS A 59 -5.67 -2.96 5.24
C LYS A 59 -5.66 -3.37 3.78
N ASP A 60 -6.25 -4.53 3.52
CA ASP A 60 -6.57 -4.98 2.16
C ASP A 60 -5.33 -5.15 1.27
N LEU A 61 -4.17 -5.45 1.88
CA LEU A 61 -2.93 -5.73 1.17
C LEU A 61 -2.96 -7.15 0.62
N ALA A 62 -2.64 -7.31 -0.66
CA ALA A 62 -2.42 -8.62 -1.22
C ALA A 62 -1.30 -9.36 -0.45
N PRO A 63 -1.38 -10.68 -0.27
CA PRO A 63 -0.28 -11.42 0.34
C PRO A 63 0.99 -11.29 -0.49
N GLY A 64 2.13 -11.02 0.15
CA GLY A 64 3.39 -10.76 -0.53
C GLY A 64 4.47 -10.19 0.39
N GLN A 65 5.65 -9.92 -0.18
CA GLN A 65 6.67 -9.11 0.49
C GLN A 65 6.52 -7.65 0.12
N TYR A 66 6.64 -6.80 1.13
CA TYR A 66 6.56 -5.35 1.01
C TYR A 66 7.73 -4.70 1.73
N ASP A 67 8.31 -3.68 1.13
CA ASP A 67 9.23 -2.77 1.79
C ASP A 67 8.45 -1.57 2.35
N VAL A 68 8.59 -1.33 3.64
CA VAL A 68 7.89 -0.27 4.35
C VAL A 68 8.90 0.76 4.81
N ALA A 69 8.72 2.02 4.43
CA ALA A 69 9.61 3.11 4.80
C ALA A 69 8.83 4.39 5.10
N THR A 70 9.42 5.30 5.86
CA THR A 70 8.93 6.68 5.93
C THR A 70 9.40 7.45 4.70
N LYS A 71 8.52 8.32 4.17
CA LYS A 71 8.83 9.16 3.02
C LYS A 71 10.05 10.03 3.30
N GLY A 72 11.02 9.98 2.39
CA GLY A 72 12.29 10.68 2.54
C GLY A 72 13.36 9.89 3.32
N ASP A 73 13.02 8.72 3.84
CA ASP A 73 13.95 7.82 4.54
C ASP A 73 13.85 6.36 4.04
N GLU A 74 13.77 6.22 2.72
CA GLU A 74 13.66 4.93 2.02
C GLU A 74 14.87 4.01 2.25
N ARG A 75 15.99 4.56 2.71
CA ARG A 75 17.22 3.82 3.06
C ARG A 75 17.04 2.93 4.29
N HIS A 76 16.08 3.25 5.16
CA HIS A 76 15.72 2.44 6.33
C HIS A 76 14.41 1.67 6.10
N ALA A 77 14.12 1.34 4.84
CA ALA A 77 13.00 0.46 4.53
C ALA A 77 13.14 -0.88 5.27
N ARG A 78 12.01 -1.41 5.74
CA ARG A 78 11.92 -2.72 6.38
C ARG A 78 11.02 -3.63 5.59
N GLY A 79 11.51 -4.84 5.34
CA GLY A 79 10.73 -5.92 4.77
C GLY A 79 9.63 -6.37 5.72
N ALA A 80 8.41 -6.43 5.22
CA ALA A 80 7.21 -6.87 5.91
C ALA A 80 6.52 -7.99 5.11
N PRO A 81 6.51 -9.24 5.64
CA PRO A 81 5.80 -10.33 5.03
C PRO A 81 4.29 -10.20 5.29
N ILE A 82 3.52 -9.75 4.30
CA ILE A 82 2.06 -9.70 4.39
C ILE A 82 1.48 -11.09 4.11
N ILE A 83 0.86 -11.67 5.13
CA ILE A 83 0.21 -12.99 5.04
C ILE A 83 -1.30 -12.79 5.03
N ALA A 84 -1.94 -13.50 4.11
CA ALA A 84 -3.39 -13.57 3.98
C ALA A 84 -4.11 -13.82 5.32
N GLY A 85 -5.08 -12.97 5.66
CA GLY A 85 -5.87 -13.09 6.89
C GLY A 85 -5.11 -12.83 8.18
N ARG A 86 -3.88 -12.32 8.12
CA ARG A 86 -3.07 -11.96 9.30
C ARG A 86 -2.75 -10.48 9.35
N THR A 87 -2.51 -10.01 10.56
CA THR A 87 -1.90 -8.71 10.81
C THR A 87 -0.40 -8.88 10.97
N THR A 88 0.34 -8.15 10.15
CA THR A 88 1.80 -8.04 10.22
C THR A 88 2.11 -6.75 10.96
N THR A 89 2.90 -6.84 12.02
CA THR A 89 3.28 -5.68 12.83
C THR A 89 4.67 -5.19 12.49
N ILE A 90 4.86 -3.88 12.32
CA ILE A 90 6.17 -3.28 12.03
C ILE A 90 6.42 -2.02 12.87
N ASP A 91 7.65 -1.80 13.26
CA ASP A 91 8.07 -0.57 13.93
C ASP A 91 9.16 0.09 13.09
N LEU A 92 8.89 1.31 12.61
CA LEU A 92 9.79 2.13 11.81
C LEU A 92 10.62 3.13 12.65
N THR A 93 10.45 3.16 13.97
CA THR A 93 11.09 4.14 14.87
C THR A 93 12.45 3.69 15.41
N SER A 94 12.73 2.38 15.43
CA SER A 94 14.06 1.85 15.84
C SER A 94 15.04 1.86 14.66
N PRO A 95 16.29 2.33 14.79
CA PRO A 95 17.28 2.19 13.73
C PRO A 95 17.57 0.72 13.37
#